data_AF-A0A928CW85-F1
#
_entry.id   AF-A0A928CW85-F1
#
_cell.length_a   1.000
_cell.length_b   1.000
_cell.length_c   1.000
_cell.angle_alpha   90.00
_cell.angle_beta   90.00
_cell.angle_gamma   90.00
#
_symmetry.space_group_name_H-M   'P 1'
#
loop_
_entity.id
_entity.type
_entity.pdbx_description
1 polymer ?
#
loop_
_entity_poly.entity_id
_entity_poly.type
_entity_poly.pdbx_seq_one_letter_code
_entity_poly.pdbx_strand_id
1 'polypeptide(L)'
;MYWYDVFPQVVLADRESSVRIHPRFEHVKLKSSRQLQIFTSPFGGMTESGMMGAYRWGSNDGEKVDYEMQGDDIILHHWFAGEQEHNIQLVITDRENPDFFERRSIKIYSLHRDLLSLRPFKGETHSHSSGSDGREDPRFVVARYREKGFDFAAVTDHGNYESSQTAHDFWQESVPDFNIVQGEEVHAPGNPVHIVNFGGTKSVNDMYRQNEECYHQEVGQTAENLPSDLSPEVRRITASCRWVFDRIRSVGGLAIYAHPFWKMSRNVLPFPVVDAVFNDRRYDAVELLGGFYREESEANNFQMIYCLEQWAKGNRFPVVGASDSHGSVIFPENRPSVVNFIGKNSVSAADADLFGWYFTVVLGENNSTGEVIRQIKAGNSVAVEAIPGNVPHIFGSLRLVKYVSFLLRELFPVLSSLYRAQGETMISLLAGEEEAAERLKLLSGRVDLRREKFFTGR
;
A
#
# COMPACT_ATOMS: atom_id res chain seq x y z
N MET A 1 22.41 3.52 -0.89
CA MET A 1 21.68 4.76 -0.55
C MET A 1 22.07 5.38 0.79
N TYR A 2 22.45 4.61 1.82
CA TYR A 2 22.86 5.22 3.12
C TYR A 2 24.04 6.18 3.03
N TRP A 3 25.01 5.91 2.16
CA TRP A 3 26.21 6.74 2.00
C TRP A 3 26.12 7.77 0.88
N TYR A 4 25.10 7.71 0.03
CA TYR A 4 24.95 8.62 -1.10
C TYR A 4 23.56 9.24 -1.14
N ASP A 5 23.54 10.54 -1.31
CA ASP A 5 22.37 11.31 -1.65
C ASP A 5 22.28 11.33 -3.19
N VAL A 6 21.30 10.62 -3.74
CA VAL A 6 21.10 10.50 -5.20
C VAL A 6 19.81 11.20 -5.56
N PHE A 7 19.87 12.21 -6.43
CA PHE A 7 18.68 12.97 -6.80
C PHE A 7 18.67 13.51 -8.23
N PRO A 8 17.50 13.53 -8.89
CA PRO A 8 16.30 12.77 -8.53
C PRO A 8 16.51 11.27 -8.77
N GLN A 9 15.76 10.41 -8.08
CA GLN A 9 15.76 8.95 -8.31
C GLN A 9 14.64 8.47 -9.22
N VAL A 10 13.69 9.37 -9.51
CA VAL A 10 12.68 9.17 -10.54
C VAL A 10 12.82 10.30 -11.55
N VAL A 11 13.00 9.95 -12.80
CA VAL A 11 13.19 10.89 -13.91
C VAL A 11 12.10 10.71 -14.95
N LEU A 12 11.99 11.69 -15.85
CA LEU A 12 11.07 11.60 -16.96
C LEU A 12 11.67 10.70 -18.05
N ALA A 13 10.87 9.76 -18.53
CA ALA A 13 11.23 8.85 -19.61
C ALA A 13 11.32 9.55 -20.97
N ASP A 14 12.06 8.94 -21.88
CA ASP A 14 12.24 9.34 -23.29
C ASP A 14 12.79 10.77 -23.43
N ARG A 15 13.72 11.12 -22.53
CA ARG A 15 14.49 12.35 -22.61
C ARG A 15 15.79 12.27 -21.83
N GLU A 16 16.67 13.23 -22.13
CA GLU A 16 17.82 13.52 -21.30
C GLU A 16 17.38 14.12 -19.95
N SER A 17 17.94 13.59 -18.87
CA SER A 17 17.79 14.09 -17.50
C SER A 17 19.14 14.06 -16.77
N SER A 18 19.29 14.96 -15.80
CA SER A 18 20.48 15.00 -14.94
C SER A 18 20.22 14.31 -13.61
N VAL A 19 21.18 13.51 -13.16
CA VAL A 19 21.18 12.90 -11.82
C VAL A 19 22.44 13.30 -11.09
N ARG A 20 22.28 13.78 -9.86
CA ARG A 20 23.35 14.17 -8.95
C ARG A 20 23.56 13.09 -7.90
N ILE A 21 24.80 12.66 -7.71
CA ILE A 21 25.22 11.69 -6.71
C ILE A 21 26.19 12.37 -5.76
N HIS A 22 25.74 12.60 -4.53
CA HIS A 22 26.49 13.27 -3.46
C HIS A 22 26.96 12.28 -2.39
N PRO A 23 28.27 12.18 -2.09
CA PRO A 23 28.77 11.36 -0.98
C PRO A 23 28.45 12.01 0.37
N ARG A 24 27.66 11.32 1.20
CA ARG A 24 27.26 11.82 2.53
C ARG A 24 28.36 11.75 3.59
N PHE A 25 29.37 10.91 3.38
CA PHE A 25 30.41 10.63 4.35
C PHE A 25 31.79 10.61 3.70
N GLU A 26 32.81 10.97 4.47
CA GLU A 26 34.19 11.10 3.98
C GLU A 26 34.73 9.81 3.34
N HIS A 27 34.45 8.66 3.94
CA HIS A 27 34.96 7.36 3.46
C HIS A 27 34.45 6.95 2.07
N VAL A 28 33.35 7.56 1.59
CA VAL A 28 32.79 7.28 0.25
C VAL A 28 33.11 8.36 -0.79
N LYS A 29 33.83 9.42 -0.40
CA LYS A 29 34.30 10.42 -1.36
C LYS A 29 35.31 9.82 -2.32
N LEU A 30 35.34 10.37 -3.54
CA LEU A 30 36.29 9.95 -4.55
C LEU A 30 37.65 10.57 -4.23
N LYS A 31 38.61 9.73 -3.80
CA LYS A 31 39.99 10.15 -3.55
C LYS A 31 40.68 10.54 -4.86
N SER A 32 41.70 11.40 -4.79
CA SER A 32 42.49 11.83 -5.94
C SER A 32 43.20 10.69 -6.68
N SER A 33 43.58 9.62 -5.97
CA SER A 33 44.20 8.42 -6.57
C SER A 33 43.20 7.56 -7.36
N ARG A 34 41.89 7.72 -7.11
CA ARG A 34 40.85 6.86 -7.68
C ARG A 34 40.43 7.34 -9.07
N GLN A 35 40.12 6.39 -9.94
CA GLN A 35 39.45 6.65 -11.21
C GLN A 35 38.00 6.16 -11.11
N LEU A 36 37.07 6.93 -11.66
CA LEU A 36 35.66 6.59 -11.73
C LEU A 36 35.27 6.37 -13.20
N GLN A 37 34.53 5.30 -13.46
CA GLN A 37 33.79 5.09 -14.69
C GLN A 37 32.33 4.83 -14.33
N ILE A 38 31.41 5.37 -15.12
CA ILE A 38 29.98 5.17 -14.93
C ILE A 38 29.43 4.39 -16.10
N PHE A 39 28.63 3.37 -15.80
CA PHE A 39 27.88 2.60 -16.79
C PHE A 39 26.40 2.64 -16.44
N THR A 40 25.54 2.65 -17.45
CA THR A 40 24.09 2.52 -17.31
C THR A 40 23.62 1.23 -17.95
N SER A 41 22.69 0.55 -17.30
CA SER A 41 22.06 -0.66 -17.85
C SER A 41 20.54 -0.58 -17.63
N PRO A 42 19.76 -0.39 -18.71
CA PRO A 42 18.30 -0.36 -18.64
C PRO A 42 17.74 -1.76 -18.40
N PHE A 43 16.97 -1.94 -17.32
CA PHE A 43 16.44 -3.25 -16.92
C PHE A 43 15.47 -3.85 -17.95
N GLY A 44 14.66 -3.01 -18.58
CA GLY A 44 13.78 -3.40 -19.69
C GLY A 44 14.46 -3.46 -21.05
N GLY A 45 15.76 -3.14 -21.12
CA GLY A 45 16.56 -3.21 -22.34
C GLY A 45 16.28 -2.09 -23.36
N MET A 46 15.48 -1.07 -23.04
CA MET A 46 15.27 0.06 -23.96
C MET A 46 16.40 1.09 -23.81
N THR A 47 16.92 1.60 -24.92
CA THR A 47 17.99 2.62 -24.99
C THR A 47 17.55 3.76 -25.92
N GLU A 48 18.32 4.85 -25.99
CA GLU A 48 18.04 5.95 -26.92
C GLU A 48 17.98 5.48 -28.39
N SER A 49 18.85 4.54 -28.77
CA SER A 49 18.95 3.98 -30.11
C SER A 49 17.96 2.84 -30.39
N GLY A 50 17.08 2.52 -29.43
CA GLY A 50 16.05 1.49 -29.55
C GLY A 50 16.18 0.42 -28.46
N MET A 51 16.80 -0.70 -28.78
CA MET A 51 16.98 -1.83 -27.86
C MET A 51 18.47 -2.08 -27.62
N MET A 52 18.80 -2.35 -26.36
CA MET A 52 20.12 -2.82 -25.96
C MET A 52 20.48 -4.09 -26.74
N GLY A 53 21.76 -4.27 -27.03
CA GLY A 53 22.26 -5.48 -27.69
C GLY A 53 21.86 -6.76 -26.93
N ALA A 54 21.97 -7.91 -27.61
CA ALA A 54 21.65 -9.20 -27.03
C ALA A 54 22.40 -9.40 -25.69
N TYR A 55 21.69 -9.81 -24.65
CA TYR A 55 22.25 -10.12 -23.34
C TYR A 55 23.36 -11.17 -23.47
N ARG A 56 24.50 -10.91 -22.83
CA ARG A 56 25.65 -11.80 -22.84
C ARG A 56 26.02 -12.20 -21.41
N TRP A 57 26.06 -13.50 -21.17
CA TRP A 57 26.46 -14.04 -19.89
C TRP A 57 27.89 -13.61 -19.52
N GLY A 58 28.04 -12.97 -18.36
CA GLY A 58 29.35 -12.63 -17.78
C GLY A 58 30.02 -11.36 -18.32
N SER A 59 29.44 -10.65 -19.29
CA SER A 59 29.95 -9.35 -19.73
C SER A 59 29.24 -8.17 -19.06
N ASN A 60 29.95 -7.05 -18.95
CA ASN A 60 29.43 -5.81 -18.41
C ASN A 60 28.71 -5.06 -19.54
N ASP A 61 27.46 -5.45 -19.81
CA ASP A 61 26.66 -4.99 -20.96
C ASP A 61 26.09 -3.56 -20.79
N GLY A 62 26.70 -2.75 -19.93
CA GLY A 62 26.26 -1.37 -19.69
C GLY A 62 26.87 -0.40 -20.70
N GLU A 63 26.12 0.63 -21.08
CA GLU A 63 26.62 1.74 -21.86
C GLU A 63 27.44 2.66 -20.97
N LYS A 64 28.63 3.08 -21.42
CA LYS A 64 29.45 4.03 -20.68
C LYS A 64 28.79 5.42 -20.73
N VAL A 65 28.70 6.08 -19.59
CA VAL A 65 28.08 7.40 -19.42
C VAL A 65 29.12 8.41 -18.99
N ASP A 66 29.12 9.57 -19.63
CA ASP A 66 29.96 10.70 -19.25
C ASP A 66 29.39 11.40 -18.00
N TYR A 67 30.28 12.01 -17.22
CA TYR A 67 29.91 12.68 -15.99
C TYR A 67 30.83 13.88 -15.74
N GLU A 68 30.32 14.80 -14.92
CA GLU A 68 31.05 15.97 -14.45
C GLU A 68 31.22 15.92 -12.93
N MET A 69 32.35 16.43 -12.45
CA MET A 69 32.58 16.63 -11.01
C MET A 69 32.27 18.09 -10.66
N GLN A 70 31.37 18.31 -9.69
CA GLN A 70 31.09 19.63 -9.10
C GLN A 70 31.40 19.58 -7.60
N GLY A 71 32.66 19.88 -7.24
CA GLY A 71 33.16 19.60 -5.91
C GLY A 71 33.17 18.10 -5.64
N ASP A 72 32.46 17.67 -4.59
CA ASP A 72 32.27 16.26 -4.25
C ASP A 72 31.11 15.59 -5.02
N ASP A 73 30.30 16.37 -5.75
CA ASP A 73 29.14 15.86 -6.48
C ASP A 73 29.53 15.27 -7.84
N ILE A 74 28.99 14.11 -8.15
CA ILE A 74 29.03 13.50 -9.48
C ILE A 74 27.72 13.84 -10.19
N ILE A 75 27.80 14.55 -11.31
CA ILE A 75 26.65 14.91 -12.15
C ILE A 75 26.70 14.06 -13.42
N LEU A 76 25.69 13.22 -13.63
CA LEU A 76 25.52 12.50 -14.89
C LEU A 76 24.37 13.08 -15.69
N HIS A 77 24.57 13.15 -17.01
CA HIS A 77 23.58 13.55 -17.99
C HIS A 77 23.31 12.32 -18.86
N HIS A 78 22.08 11.81 -18.85
CA HIS A 78 21.77 10.57 -19.55
C HIS A 78 20.36 10.59 -20.12
N TRP A 79 20.20 9.97 -21.30
CA TRP A 79 18.91 9.71 -21.90
C TRP A 79 18.26 8.49 -21.26
N PHE A 80 17.17 8.69 -20.53
CA PHE A 80 16.45 7.60 -19.86
C PHE A 80 15.31 7.10 -20.74
N ALA A 81 15.59 6.13 -21.60
CA ALA A 81 14.60 5.59 -22.55
C ALA A 81 13.49 4.78 -21.86
N GLY A 82 12.25 4.97 -22.31
CA GLY A 82 11.05 4.25 -21.91
C GLY A 82 10.77 4.23 -20.40
N GLU A 83 9.71 3.55 -19.98
CA GLU A 83 9.41 3.36 -18.55
C GLU A 83 10.09 2.10 -18.00
N GLN A 84 11.15 2.30 -17.23
CA GLN A 84 11.93 1.21 -16.65
C GLN A 84 12.86 1.68 -15.52
N GLU A 85 13.39 0.69 -14.78
CA GLU A 85 14.54 0.88 -13.90
C GLU A 85 15.83 0.94 -14.74
N HIS A 86 16.72 1.84 -14.36
CA HIS A 86 18.06 2.02 -14.89
C HIS A 86 19.07 1.75 -13.79
N ASN A 87 20.00 0.84 -14.05
CA ASN A 87 21.07 0.49 -13.13
C ASN A 87 22.31 1.33 -13.44
N ILE A 88 22.57 2.35 -12.64
CA ILE A 88 23.75 3.20 -12.74
C ILE A 88 24.88 2.58 -11.91
N GLN A 89 25.90 2.07 -12.59
CA GLN A 89 27.06 1.41 -12.00
C GLN A 89 28.23 2.39 -11.91
N LEU A 90 28.67 2.68 -10.68
CA LEU A 90 29.90 3.41 -10.42
C LEU A 90 31.01 2.38 -10.25
N VAL A 91 31.94 2.34 -11.20
CA VAL A 91 33.12 1.48 -11.20
C VAL A 91 34.31 2.32 -10.80
N ILE A 92 34.89 2.02 -9.64
CA ILE A 92 35.98 2.76 -9.03
C ILE A 92 37.22 1.85 -8.99
N THR A 93 38.32 2.33 -9.54
CA THR A 93 39.64 1.70 -9.46
C THR A 93 40.64 2.66 -8.80
N ASP A 94 41.77 2.14 -8.32
CA ASP A 94 42.83 2.95 -7.71
C ASP A 94 44.10 2.91 -8.58
N ARG A 95 44.66 4.09 -8.89
CA ARG A 95 45.90 4.19 -9.66
C ARG A 95 47.12 3.69 -8.88
N GLU A 96 47.06 3.78 -7.55
CA GLU A 96 48.15 3.39 -6.66
C GLU A 96 48.02 1.94 -6.16
N ASN A 97 46.83 1.35 -6.33
CA ASN A 97 46.56 -0.05 -5.98
C ASN A 97 45.76 -0.75 -7.09
N PRO A 98 46.45 -1.43 -8.04
CA PRO A 98 45.79 -2.12 -9.16
C PRO A 98 44.78 -3.21 -8.73
N ASP A 99 44.92 -3.76 -7.52
CA ASP A 99 44.01 -4.77 -6.99
C ASP A 99 42.74 -4.15 -6.39
N PHE A 100 42.70 -2.83 -6.20
CA PHE A 100 41.51 -2.15 -5.72
C PHE A 100 40.47 -2.02 -6.84
N PHE A 101 39.34 -2.69 -6.63
CA PHE A 101 38.17 -2.58 -7.49
C PHE A 101 36.92 -2.47 -6.63
N GLU A 102 36.10 -1.46 -6.90
CA GLU A 102 34.82 -1.28 -6.25
C GLU A 102 33.73 -1.01 -7.28
N ARG A 103 32.60 -1.71 -7.14
CA ARG A 103 31.41 -1.47 -7.95
C ARG A 103 30.24 -1.14 -7.06
N ARG A 104 29.63 0.03 -7.29
CA ARG A 104 28.43 0.47 -6.60
C ARG A 104 27.30 0.58 -7.60
N SER A 105 26.11 0.09 -7.24
CA SER A 105 24.92 0.18 -8.09
C SER A 105 23.92 1.15 -7.47
N ILE A 106 23.43 2.08 -8.29
CA ILE A 106 22.41 3.07 -7.96
C ILE A 106 21.24 2.85 -8.90
N LYS A 107 20.03 2.83 -8.35
CA LYS A 107 18.80 2.58 -9.10
C LYS A 107 18.10 3.91 -9.36
N ILE A 108 17.79 4.16 -10.62
CA ILE A 108 16.97 5.29 -11.08
C ILE A 108 15.78 4.70 -11.82
N TYR A 109 14.58 5.25 -11.65
CA TYR A 109 13.42 4.84 -12.41
C TYR A 109 12.99 5.95 -13.36
N SER A 110 12.55 5.59 -14.55
CA SER A 110 12.05 6.52 -15.56
C SER A 110 10.55 6.32 -15.76
N LEU A 111 9.78 7.40 -15.77
CA LEU A 111 8.32 7.38 -15.92
C LEU A 111 7.85 8.38 -16.96
N HIS A 112 6.74 8.10 -17.62
CA HIS A 112 5.99 9.10 -18.36
C HIS A 112 5.29 10.10 -17.40
N ARG A 113 4.88 11.24 -17.96
CA ARG A 113 4.43 12.40 -17.17
C ARG A 113 3.26 12.09 -16.24
N ASP A 114 2.35 11.23 -16.66
CA ASP A 114 1.14 10.88 -15.93
C ASP A 114 1.43 10.22 -14.58
N LEU A 115 2.41 9.32 -14.49
CA LEU A 115 2.83 8.73 -13.22
C LEU A 115 3.89 9.56 -12.49
N LEU A 116 4.75 10.29 -13.22
CA LEU A 116 5.76 11.16 -12.62
C LEU A 116 5.15 12.32 -11.82
N SER A 117 3.97 12.79 -12.22
CA SER A 117 3.21 13.82 -11.49
C SER A 117 2.58 13.32 -10.19
N LEU A 118 2.59 12.02 -9.93
CA LEU A 118 1.98 11.41 -8.75
C LEU A 118 3.04 11.06 -7.70
N ARG A 119 2.59 10.81 -6.47
CA ARG A 119 3.38 10.36 -5.34
C ARG A 119 2.82 9.06 -4.78
N PRO A 120 3.69 8.14 -4.33
CA PRO A 120 3.26 6.90 -3.73
C PRO A 120 2.88 7.10 -2.27
N PHE A 121 1.70 6.60 -1.91
CA PHE A 121 1.17 6.56 -0.56
C PHE A 121 0.87 5.11 -0.19
N LYS A 122 1.53 4.62 0.87
CA LYS A 122 1.28 3.31 1.45
C LYS A 122 0.14 3.43 2.46
N GLY A 123 -0.87 2.57 2.38
CA GLY A 123 -1.98 2.67 3.31
C GLY A 123 -2.70 1.38 3.65
N GLU A 124 -3.45 1.47 4.75
CA GLU A 124 -4.31 0.43 5.30
C GLU A 124 -5.77 0.81 5.03
N THR A 125 -6.52 -0.12 4.47
CA THR A 125 -7.94 0.08 4.13
C THR A 125 -8.88 -0.75 5.00
N HIS A 126 -8.37 -1.74 5.76
CA HIS A 126 -9.18 -2.64 6.59
C HIS A 126 -8.39 -3.06 7.84
N SER A 127 -8.83 -2.62 9.02
CA SER A 127 -8.25 -3.02 10.31
C SER A 127 -9.22 -2.84 11.47
N HIS A 128 -8.98 -3.55 12.58
CA HIS A 128 -9.87 -3.61 13.74
C HIS A 128 -9.22 -3.05 14.99
N SER A 129 -10.06 -2.56 15.90
CA SER A 129 -9.70 -2.00 17.19
C SER A 129 -10.62 -2.54 18.30
N SER A 130 -10.42 -2.08 19.54
CA SER A 130 -11.29 -2.40 20.67
C SER A 130 -12.72 -1.89 20.53
N GLY A 131 -13.02 -1.12 19.48
CA GLY A 131 -14.39 -0.73 19.13
C GLY A 131 -15.19 -1.84 18.45
N SER A 132 -14.57 -2.96 18.06
CA SER A 132 -15.27 -4.20 17.74
C SER A 132 -14.59 -5.41 18.38
N ASP A 133 -13.77 -6.14 17.63
CA ASP A 133 -13.10 -7.37 18.04
C ASP A 133 -11.57 -7.31 17.97
N GLY A 134 -11.02 -6.18 17.57
CA GLY A 134 -9.63 -5.85 17.79
C GLY A 134 -9.33 -5.62 19.27
N ARG A 135 -8.04 -5.60 19.61
CA ARG A 135 -7.60 -5.54 21.02
C ARG A 135 -7.29 -4.15 21.54
N GLU A 136 -6.92 -3.25 20.64
CA GLU A 136 -6.23 -2.01 20.97
C GLU A 136 -7.12 -0.81 20.68
N ASP A 137 -6.94 0.27 21.44
CA ASP A 137 -7.67 1.53 21.23
C ASP A 137 -7.49 2.04 19.78
N PRO A 138 -8.55 2.53 19.11
CA PRO A 138 -8.46 2.96 17.71
C PRO A 138 -7.40 4.07 17.49
N ARG A 139 -7.18 4.95 18.47
CA ARG A 139 -6.14 6.00 18.41
C ARG A 139 -4.75 5.38 18.48
N PHE A 140 -4.58 4.29 19.22
CA PHE A 140 -3.33 3.55 19.30
C PHE A 140 -3.07 2.79 18.01
N VAL A 141 -4.07 2.10 17.45
CA VAL A 141 -3.95 1.34 16.19
C VAL A 141 -3.44 2.24 15.05
N VAL A 142 -4.02 3.43 14.85
CA VAL A 142 -3.54 4.33 13.79
C VAL A 142 -2.12 4.86 14.05
N ALA A 143 -1.74 5.12 15.30
CA ALA A 143 -0.38 5.51 15.65
C ALA A 143 0.64 4.40 15.32
N ARG A 144 0.25 3.13 15.53
CA ARG A 144 1.05 1.96 15.15
C ARG A 144 1.19 1.84 13.63
N TYR A 145 0.14 2.09 12.86
CA TYR A 145 0.25 2.16 11.40
C TYR A 145 1.19 3.27 10.95
N ARG A 146 1.14 4.44 11.59
CA ARG A 146 2.09 5.52 11.30
C ARG A 146 3.52 5.06 11.58
N GLU A 147 3.76 4.42 12.73
CA GLU A 147 5.08 3.87 13.07
C GLU A 147 5.59 2.85 12.04
N LYS A 148 4.68 2.04 11.48
CA LYS A 148 4.95 1.00 10.47
C LYS A 148 5.14 1.57 9.05
N GLY A 149 5.10 2.89 8.90
CA GLY A 149 5.38 3.57 7.64
C GLY A 149 4.19 3.77 6.72
N PHE A 150 2.99 3.93 7.29
CA PHE A 150 1.78 4.18 6.51
C PHE A 150 1.49 5.68 6.38
N ASP A 151 1.14 6.08 5.17
CA ASP A 151 0.68 7.41 4.78
C ASP A 151 -0.79 7.62 5.13
N PHE A 152 -1.61 6.57 5.01
CA PHE A 152 -3.00 6.60 5.42
C PHE A 152 -3.39 5.30 6.11
N ALA A 153 -4.36 5.36 7.01
CA ALA A 153 -4.92 4.17 7.65
C ALA A 153 -6.39 4.39 8.00
N ALA A 154 -7.18 3.33 7.90
CA ALA A 154 -8.55 3.28 8.38
C ALA A 154 -8.70 2.19 9.45
N VAL A 155 -9.26 2.56 10.60
CA VAL A 155 -9.91 1.60 11.50
C VAL A 155 -11.33 1.41 10.98
N THR A 156 -11.71 0.17 10.71
CA THR A 156 -12.97 -0.20 10.07
C THR A 156 -13.67 -1.26 10.91
N ASP A 157 -13.92 -0.93 12.18
CA ASP A 157 -14.52 -1.85 13.13
C ASP A 157 -15.88 -2.39 12.67
N HIS A 158 -16.17 -3.64 13.04
CA HIS A 158 -17.43 -4.31 12.73
C HIS A 158 -18.63 -3.53 13.29
N GLY A 159 -19.44 -2.97 12.41
CA GLY A 159 -20.67 -2.31 12.84
C GLY A 159 -20.46 -0.99 13.59
N ASN A 160 -19.24 -0.46 13.68
CA ASN A 160 -18.91 0.67 14.52
C ASN A 160 -18.06 1.71 13.78
N TYR A 161 -18.71 2.79 13.34
CA TYR A 161 -18.06 3.93 12.69
C TYR A 161 -17.35 4.87 13.67
N GLU A 162 -17.84 4.96 14.91
CA GLU A 162 -17.37 5.91 15.93
C GLU A 162 -15.89 5.70 16.28
N SER A 163 -15.38 4.47 16.19
CA SER A 163 -13.96 4.16 16.40
C SER A 163 -13.06 4.96 15.45
N SER A 164 -13.40 4.97 14.18
CA SER A 164 -12.62 5.65 13.15
C SER A 164 -12.70 7.17 13.29
N GLN A 165 -13.88 7.70 13.65
CA GLN A 165 -14.09 9.11 13.96
C GLN A 165 -13.28 9.54 15.18
N THR A 166 -13.28 8.73 16.25
CA THR A 166 -12.49 8.99 17.47
C THR A 166 -11.00 9.08 17.16
N ALA A 167 -10.47 8.16 16.35
CA ALA A 167 -9.08 8.20 15.92
C ALA A 167 -8.76 9.43 15.05
N HIS A 168 -9.64 9.74 14.09
CA HIS A 168 -9.51 10.88 13.21
C HIS A 168 -9.51 12.20 13.99
N ASP A 169 -10.52 12.43 14.82
CA ASP A 169 -10.71 13.66 15.58
C ASP A 169 -9.55 13.92 16.53
N PHE A 170 -9.00 12.87 17.15
CA PHE A 170 -7.90 12.99 18.08
C PHE A 170 -6.58 13.41 17.40
N TRP A 171 -6.30 12.92 16.19
CA TRP A 171 -4.98 13.02 15.58
C TRP A 171 -4.86 14.06 14.46
N GLN A 172 -5.95 14.37 13.76
CA GLN A 172 -5.90 15.18 12.52
C GLN A 172 -5.17 16.52 12.67
N GLU A 173 -5.30 17.19 13.81
CA GLU A 173 -4.63 18.47 14.08
C GLU A 173 -3.16 18.29 14.45
N SER A 174 -2.84 17.21 15.18
CA SER A 174 -1.48 16.95 15.70
C SER A 174 -0.56 16.32 14.65
N VAL A 175 -1.13 15.62 13.66
CA VAL A 175 -0.40 14.86 12.63
C VAL A 175 -1.04 15.08 11.25
N PRO A 176 -1.06 16.32 10.72
CA PRO A 176 -1.79 16.65 9.49
C PRO A 176 -1.20 15.99 8.23
N ASP A 177 0.02 15.44 8.30
CA ASP A 177 0.69 14.69 7.23
C ASP A 177 0.42 13.17 7.29
N PHE A 178 -0.49 12.73 8.16
CA PHE A 178 -1.02 11.37 8.23
C PHE A 178 -2.53 11.39 7.96
N ASN A 179 -2.95 10.77 6.86
CA ASN A 179 -4.36 10.72 6.51
C ASN A 179 -5.07 9.61 7.28
N ILE A 180 -5.73 9.97 8.37
CA ILE A 180 -6.53 9.05 9.17
C ILE A 180 -7.93 9.03 8.58
N VAL A 181 -8.24 7.94 7.89
CA VAL A 181 -9.45 7.80 7.08
C VAL A 181 -10.56 7.24 7.95
N GLN A 182 -11.69 7.95 8.00
CA GLN A 182 -12.89 7.46 8.67
C GLN A 182 -13.51 6.30 7.87
N GLY A 183 -14.12 5.35 8.56
CA GLY A 183 -14.71 4.17 7.95
C GLY A 183 -15.28 3.19 8.96
N GLU A 184 -15.81 2.10 8.44
CA GLU A 184 -16.37 0.98 9.21
C GLU A 184 -16.44 -0.23 8.30
N GLU A 185 -16.59 -1.41 8.90
CA GLU A 185 -17.06 -2.58 8.17
C GLU A 185 -18.58 -2.77 8.39
N VAL A 186 -19.31 -2.87 7.28
CA VAL A 186 -20.78 -2.88 7.26
C VAL A 186 -21.31 -4.30 7.33
N HIS A 187 -22.13 -4.56 8.35
CA HIS A 187 -22.78 -5.85 8.61
C HIS A 187 -24.29 -5.72 8.48
N ALA A 188 -24.79 -5.69 7.25
CA ALA A 188 -26.22 -5.51 7.01
C ALA A 188 -27.05 -6.73 7.47
N PRO A 189 -28.29 -6.54 7.98
CA PRO A 189 -29.08 -7.63 8.54
C PRO A 189 -29.27 -8.81 7.58
N GLY A 190 -28.89 -10.00 8.04
CA GLY A 190 -29.01 -11.26 7.30
C GLY A 190 -28.10 -11.37 6.08
N ASN A 191 -27.05 -10.55 5.99
CA ASN A 191 -26.04 -10.58 4.95
C ASN A 191 -24.69 -11.05 5.54
N PRO A 192 -24.13 -12.19 5.11
CA PRO A 192 -22.84 -12.69 5.59
C PRO A 192 -21.65 -12.01 4.90
N VAL A 193 -21.88 -11.11 3.95
CA VAL A 193 -20.83 -10.45 3.17
C VAL A 193 -20.29 -9.25 3.94
N HIS A 194 -18.98 -9.26 4.11
CA HIS A 194 -18.20 -8.18 4.68
C HIS A 194 -17.92 -7.09 3.63
N ILE A 195 -18.27 -5.85 3.93
CA ILE A 195 -18.13 -4.72 3.02
C ILE A 195 -17.58 -3.52 3.79
N VAL A 196 -16.42 -3.03 3.37
CA VAL A 196 -15.79 -1.87 4.00
C VAL A 196 -16.28 -0.58 3.37
N ASN A 197 -16.70 0.36 4.23
CA ASN A 197 -16.95 1.76 3.91
C ASN A 197 -15.68 2.56 4.20
N PHE A 198 -14.85 2.81 3.17
CA PHE A 198 -13.60 3.56 3.33
C PHE A 198 -13.77 5.03 2.93
N GLY A 199 -13.60 5.94 3.89
CA GLY A 199 -13.68 7.39 3.68
C GLY A 199 -15.09 7.96 3.53
N GLY A 200 -16.12 7.17 3.79
CA GLY A 200 -17.50 7.67 3.84
C GLY A 200 -17.70 8.59 5.04
N THR A 201 -18.57 9.60 4.88
CA THR A 201 -18.80 10.66 5.88
C THR A 201 -19.85 10.32 6.96
N LYS A 202 -20.50 9.15 6.84
CA LYS A 202 -21.52 8.68 7.78
C LYS A 202 -21.50 7.15 7.88
N SER A 203 -21.99 6.63 9.00
CA SER A 203 -22.23 5.20 9.17
C SER A 203 -23.39 4.72 8.29
N VAL A 204 -23.14 3.73 7.45
CA VAL A 204 -24.13 2.94 6.72
C VAL A 204 -24.76 1.90 7.64
N ASN A 205 -24.03 1.42 8.67
CA ASN A 205 -24.64 0.57 9.69
C ASN A 205 -25.80 1.28 10.41
N ASP A 206 -25.61 2.53 10.80
CA ASP A 206 -26.65 3.31 11.47
C ASP A 206 -27.84 3.59 10.56
N MET A 207 -27.64 3.69 9.23
CA MET A 207 -28.74 3.91 8.29
C MET A 207 -29.78 2.80 8.32
N TYR A 208 -29.36 1.52 8.33
CA TYR A 208 -30.32 0.42 8.43
C TYR A 208 -30.84 0.26 9.87
N ARG A 209 -30.03 0.55 10.91
CA ARG A 209 -30.48 0.48 12.32
C ARG A 209 -31.58 1.49 12.64
N GLN A 210 -31.52 2.67 12.03
CA GLN A 210 -32.52 3.72 12.21
C GLN A 210 -33.85 3.40 11.53
N ASN A 211 -33.86 2.61 10.46
CA ASN A 211 -35.08 2.22 9.75
C ASN A 211 -34.93 0.84 9.09
N GLU A 212 -34.95 -0.21 9.91
CA GLU A 212 -34.71 -1.58 9.45
C GLU A 212 -35.82 -2.07 8.51
N GLU A 213 -37.07 -1.64 8.73
CA GLU A 213 -38.20 -2.00 7.86
C GLU A 213 -38.00 -1.45 6.44
N CYS A 214 -37.58 -0.19 6.31
CA CYS A 214 -37.26 0.40 5.00
C CYS A 214 -36.12 -0.35 4.32
N TYR A 215 -35.07 -0.71 5.06
CA TYR A 215 -33.97 -1.54 4.54
C TYR A 215 -34.48 -2.88 3.97
N HIS A 216 -35.31 -3.63 4.72
CA HIS A 216 -35.84 -4.92 4.25
C HIS A 216 -36.75 -4.75 3.03
N GLN A 217 -37.54 -3.68 2.97
CA GLN A 217 -38.39 -3.36 1.80
C GLN A 217 -37.55 -3.04 0.55
N GLU A 218 -36.55 -2.16 0.66
CA GLU A 218 -35.66 -1.79 -0.46
C GLU A 218 -34.86 -3.01 -0.97
N VAL A 219 -34.35 -3.85 -0.05
CA VAL A 219 -33.64 -5.08 -0.40
C VAL A 219 -34.58 -6.10 -1.05
N GLY A 220 -35.80 -6.27 -0.54
CA GLY A 220 -36.81 -7.15 -1.12
C GLY A 220 -37.16 -6.77 -2.56
N GLN A 221 -37.47 -5.50 -2.81
CA GLN A 221 -37.74 -4.98 -4.15
C GLN A 221 -36.54 -5.15 -5.08
N THR A 222 -35.33 -4.93 -4.59
CA THR A 222 -34.11 -5.13 -5.37
C THR A 222 -33.90 -6.61 -5.72
N ALA A 223 -34.21 -7.53 -4.78
CA ALA A 223 -34.06 -8.97 -4.97
C ALA A 223 -35.03 -9.54 -6.01
N GLU A 224 -36.24 -8.98 -6.15
CA GLU A 224 -37.20 -9.36 -7.20
C GLU A 224 -36.70 -9.06 -8.62
N ASN A 225 -35.82 -8.06 -8.76
CA ASN A 225 -35.27 -7.62 -10.04
C ASN A 225 -33.93 -8.30 -10.39
N LEU A 226 -33.43 -9.21 -9.56
CA LEU A 226 -32.22 -9.99 -9.83
C LEU A 226 -32.53 -11.23 -10.68
N PRO A 227 -31.52 -11.78 -11.40
CA PRO A 227 -31.70 -12.93 -12.29
C PRO A 227 -32.43 -14.10 -11.63
N SER A 228 -33.44 -14.64 -12.32
CA SER A 228 -34.35 -15.65 -11.79
C SER A 228 -33.70 -17.03 -11.59
N ASP A 229 -32.57 -17.27 -12.25
CA ASP A 229 -31.75 -18.48 -12.14
C ASP A 229 -30.93 -18.55 -10.83
N LEU A 230 -30.74 -17.43 -10.14
CA LEU A 230 -30.17 -17.41 -8.80
C LEU A 230 -31.19 -17.96 -7.77
N SER A 231 -30.71 -18.58 -6.69
CA SER A 231 -31.61 -18.99 -5.61
C SER A 231 -32.20 -17.75 -4.89
N PRO A 232 -33.37 -17.87 -4.23
CA PRO A 232 -33.94 -16.76 -3.45
C PRO A 232 -32.97 -16.19 -2.41
N GLU A 233 -32.18 -17.06 -1.77
CA GLU A 233 -31.16 -16.66 -0.79
C GLU A 233 -30.03 -15.85 -1.43
N VAL A 234 -29.49 -16.32 -2.56
CA VAL A 234 -28.43 -15.59 -3.30
C VAL A 234 -28.95 -14.23 -3.77
N ARG A 235 -30.18 -14.16 -4.30
CA ARG A 235 -30.79 -12.86 -4.68
C ARG A 235 -30.90 -11.91 -3.50
N ARG A 236 -31.37 -12.37 -2.35
CA ARG A 236 -31.50 -11.55 -1.14
C ARG A 236 -30.15 -11.00 -0.67
N ILE A 237 -29.12 -11.86 -0.64
CA ILE A 237 -27.76 -11.45 -0.24
C ILE A 237 -27.18 -10.45 -1.23
N THR A 238 -27.23 -10.74 -2.54
CA THR A 238 -26.74 -9.81 -3.57
C THR A 238 -27.48 -8.47 -3.53
N ALA A 239 -28.80 -8.47 -3.32
CA ALA A 239 -29.58 -7.24 -3.16
C ALA A 239 -29.19 -6.44 -1.91
N SER A 240 -28.88 -7.11 -0.79
CA SER A 240 -28.33 -6.46 0.40
C SER A 240 -26.95 -5.84 0.11
N CYS A 241 -26.06 -6.56 -0.58
CA CYS A 241 -24.77 -6.01 -1.00
C CYS A 241 -24.95 -4.76 -1.89
N ARG A 242 -25.86 -4.80 -2.87
CA ARG A 242 -26.22 -3.63 -3.69
C ARG A 242 -26.58 -2.44 -2.82
N TRP A 243 -27.47 -2.65 -1.86
CA TRP A 243 -27.90 -1.61 -0.94
C TRP A 243 -26.71 -1.01 -0.19
N VAL A 244 -25.85 -1.84 0.40
CA VAL A 244 -24.67 -1.38 1.15
C VAL A 244 -23.72 -0.60 0.24
N PHE A 245 -23.36 -1.14 -0.93
CA PHE A 245 -22.46 -0.47 -1.87
C PHE A 245 -23.03 0.88 -2.33
N ASP A 246 -24.32 0.94 -2.64
CA ASP A 246 -25.00 2.17 -3.08
C ASP A 246 -25.03 3.22 -1.95
N ARG A 247 -25.24 2.80 -0.69
CA ARG A 247 -25.23 3.70 0.47
C ARG A 247 -23.84 4.21 0.81
N ILE A 248 -22.80 3.37 0.74
CA ILE A 248 -21.40 3.80 0.90
C ILE A 248 -21.07 4.89 -0.12
N ARG A 249 -21.41 4.68 -1.39
CA ARG A 249 -21.20 5.70 -2.44
C ARG A 249 -21.98 6.98 -2.18
N SER A 250 -23.20 6.89 -1.63
CA SER A 250 -24.03 8.05 -1.31
C SER A 250 -23.43 8.96 -0.22
N VAL A 251 -22.55 8.44 0.63
CA VAL A 251 -21.85 9.20 1.68
C VAL A 251 -20.42 9.58 1.28
N GLY A 252 -20.06 9.38 0.00
CA GLY A 252 -18.75 9.71 -0.55
C GLY A 252 -17.67 8.65 -0.35
N GLY A 253 -18.01 7.49 0.23
CA GLY A 253 -17.06 6.42 0.51
C GLY A 253 -16.69 5.57 -0.70
N LEU A 254 -15.59 4.84 -0.55
CA LEU A 254 -15.16 3.75 -1.42
C LEU A 254 -15.74 2.45 -0.87
N ALA A 255 -16.59 1.79 -1.67
CA ALA A 255 -17.16 0.50 -1.34
C ALA A 255 -16.17 -0.63 -1.68
N ILE A 256 -15.56 -1.26 -0.67
CA ILE A 256 -14.59 -2.34 -0.85
C ILE A 256 -15.27 -3.68 -0.52
N TYR A 257 -15.21 -4.63 -1.45
CA TYR A 257 -15.62 -6.02 -1.19
C TYR A 257 -14.48 -6.76 -0.47
N ALA A 258 -14.66 -7.04 0.82
CA ALA A 258 -13.62 -7.56 1.70
C ALA A 258 -13.53 -9.10 1.67
N HIS A 259 -12.28 -9.60 1.68
CA HIS A 259 -11.88 -11.01 1.78
C HIS A 259 -12.90 -12.08 1.32
N PRO A 260 -13.32 -12.07 0.03
CA PRO A 260 -14.45 -12.88 -0.47
C PRO A 260 -14.28 -14.39 -0.35
N PHE A 261 -13.04 -14.88 -0.19
CA PHE A 261 -12.72 -16.30 -0.10
C PHE A 261 -12.31 -16.73 1.31
N TRP A 262 -12.67 -15.93 2.33
CA TRP A 262 -12.39 -16.28 3.73
C TRP A 262 -12.96 -17.66 4.09
N LYS A 263 -12.12 -18.49 4.70
CA LYS A 263 -12.36 -19.91 4.95
C LYS A 263 -12.17 -20.26 6.42
N MET A 264 -13.21 -20.87 6.99
CA MET A 264 -13.16 -21.52 8.30
C MET A 264 -13.18 -23.04 8.13
N SER A 265 -14.19 -23.75 8.63
CA SER A 265 -14.42 -25.17 8.29
C SER A 265 -14.89 -25.36 6.85
N ARG A 266 -15.50 -24.31 6.28
CA ARG A 266 -15.89 -24.12 4.87
C ARG A 266 -15.69 -22.64 4.51
N ASN A 267 -15.83 -22.28 3.24
CA ASN A 267 -15.90 -20.87 2.86
C ASN A 267 -17.08 -20.21 3.58
N VAL A 268 -16.83 -19.06 4.20
CA VAL A 268 -17.87 -18.28 4.90
C VAL A 268 -18.92 -17.82 3.89
N LEU A 269 -18.47 -17.39 2.71
CA LEU A 269 -19.32 -17.13 1.56
C LEU A 269 -19.38 -18.36 0.63
N PRO A 270 -20.58 -18.89 0.33
CA PRO A 270 -20.75 -19.86 -0.74
C PRO A 270 -20.38 -19.27 -2.09
N PHE A 271 -19.74 -20.05 -2.98
CA PHE A 271 -19.36 -19.57 -4.32
C PHE A 271 -20.51 -18.96 -5.14
N PRO A 272 -21.77 -19.44 -5.08
CA PRO A 272 -22.86 -18.76 -5.77
C PRO A 272 -23.09 -17.31 -5.33
N VAL A 273 -22.83 -16.98 -4.05
CA VAL A 273 -22.89 -15.60 -3.54
C VAL A 273 -21.71 -14.79 -4.08
N VAL A 274 -20.50 -15.35 -4.02
CA VAL A 274 -19.29 -14.71 -4.58
C VAL A 274 -19.51 -14.37 -6.05
N ASP A 275 -19.91 -15.36 -6.87
CA ASP A 275 -20.19 -15.18 -8.30
C ASP A 275 -21.28 -14.13 -8.54
N ALA A 276 -22.37 -14.14 -7.78
CA ALA A 276 -23.44 -13.17 -7.93
C ALA A 276 -22.99 -11.74 -7.63
N VAL A 277 -22.19 -11.52 -6.58
CA VAL A 277 -21.65 -10.19 -6.23
C VAL A 277 -20.65 -9.72 -7.30
N PHE A 278 -19.74 -10.58 -7.76
CA PHE A 278 -18.80 -10.25 -8.83
C PHE A 278 -19.48 -9.95 -10.17
N ASN A 279 -20.54 -10.68 -10.51
CA ASN A 279 -21.32 -10.43 -11.73
C ASN A 279 -22.16 -9.15 -11.63
N ASP A 280 -22.55 -8.77 -10.41
CA ASP A 280 -23.33 -7.56 -10.17
C ASP A 280 -22.50 -6.26 -10.29
N ARG A 281 -21.20 -6.33 -9.99
CA ARG A 281 -20.21 -5.24 -10.20
C ARG A 281 -20.60 -3.91 -9.55
N ARG A 282 -21.10 -3.97 -8.31
CA ARG A 282 -21.52 -2.78 -7.55
C ARG A 282 -20.50 -2.26 -6.54
N TYR A 283 -19.44 -3.02 -6.28
CA TYR A 283 -18.28 -2.59 -5.51
C TYR A 283 -17.39 -1.63 -6.32
N ASP A 284 -16.66 -0.77 -5.64
CA ASP A 284 -15.68 0.13 -6.25
C ASP A 284 -14.28 -0.49 -6.30
N ALA A 285 -13.96 -1.37 -5.35
CA ALA A 285 -12.69 -2.10 -5.28
C ALA A 285 -12.89 -3.47 -4.60
N VAL A 286 -11.94 -4.37 -4.82
CA VAL A 286 -11.89 -5.68 -4.18
C VAL A 286 -10.63 -5.78 -3.32
N GLU A 287 -10.78 -6.23 -2.09
CA GLU A 287 -9.65 -6.64 -1.26
C GLU A 287 -9.08 -7.95 -1.82
N LEU A 288 -8.00 -7.80 -2.59
CA LEU A 288 -7.43 -8.92 -3.33
C LEU A 288 -6.46 -9.73 -2.46
N LEU A 289 -5.71 -9.05 -1.61
CA LEU A 289 -4.75 -9.64 -0.69
C LEU A 289 -5.02 -9.11 0.71
N GLY A 290 -5.41 -9.97 1.65
CA GLY A 290 -5.69 -9.48 2.99
C GLY A 290 -6.34 -10.47 3.92
N GLY A 291 -6.25 -10.22 5.22
CA GLY A 291 -7.02 -10.90 6.27
C GLY A 291 -6.74 -12.37 6.51
N PHE A 292 -5.63 -12.91 6.00
CA PHE A 292 -5.34 -14.34 6.11
C PHE A 292 -3.99 -14.62 6.75
N TYR A 293 -3.98 -15.51 7.74
CA TYR A 293 -2.76 -16.01 8.35
C TYR A 293 -1.99 -16.92 7.38
N ARG A 294 -0.76 -17.30 7.74
CA ARG A 294 0.11 -18.11 6.86
C ARG A 294 -0.54 -19.45 6.47
N GLU A 295 -1.24 -20.06 7.41
CA GLU A 295 -2.00 -21.29 7.25
C GLU A 295 -3.23 -21.15 6.33
N GLU A 296 -3.67 -19.93 6.04
CA GLU A 296 -4.84 -19.61 5.21
C GLU A 296 -4.47 -19.11 3.81
N SER A 297 -3.22 -19.33 3.38
CA SER A 297 -2.71 -18.92 2.06
C SER A 297 -3.57 -19.33 0.86
N GLU A 298 -4.37 -20.40 0.98
CA GLU A 298 -5.35 -20.82 -0.03
C GLU A 298 -6.36 -19.71 -0.37
N ALA A 299 -6.79 -18.91 0.61
CA ALA A 299 -7.80 -17.88 0.40
C ALA A 299 -7.27 -16.73 -0.49
N ASN A 300 -6.03 -16.27 -0.25
CA ASN A 300 -5.35 -15.33 -1.15
C ASN A 300 -5.13 -15.96 -2.54
N ASN A 301 -4.74 -17.23 -2.63
CA ASN A 301 -4.57 -17.92 -3.91
C ASN A 301 -5.87 -17.94 -4.74
N PHE A 302 -7.00 -18.25 -4.11
CA PHE A 302 -8.30 -18.23 -4.78
C PHE A 302 -8.69 -16.83 -5.22
N GLN A 303 -8.50 -15.82 -4.36
CA GLN A 303 -8.75 -14.41 -4.70
C GLN A 303 -7.96 -13.95 -5.93
N MET A 304 -6.67 -14.28 -5.99
CA MET A 304 -5.80 -13.91 -7.10
C MET A 304 -6.24 -14.56 -8.42
N ILE A 305 -6.42 -15.89 -8.43
CA ILE A 305 -6.82 -16.60 -9.65
C ILE A 305 -8.22 -16.17 -10.10
N TYR A 306 -9.16 -16.03 -9.18
CA TYR A 306 -10.51 -15.58 -9.50
C TYR A 306 -10.50 -14.17 -10.10
N CYS A 307 -9.70 -13.25 -9.54
CA CYS A 307 -9.49 -11.92 -10.10
C CYS A 307 -8.97 -11.98 -11.53
N LEU A 308 -7.93 -12.77 -11.80
CA LEU A 308 -7.38 -12.93 -13.16
C LEU A 308 -8.41 -13.49 -14.15
N GLU A 309 -9.24 -14.43 -13.74
CA GLU A 309 -10.32 -14.96 -14.58
C GLU A 309 -11.41 -13.93 -14.87
N GLN A 310 -11.84 -13.18 -13.86
CA GLN A 310 -12.80 -12.07 -14.03
C GLN A 310 -12.27 -11.03 -15.01
N TRP A 311 -11.01 -10.66 -14.82
CA TRP A 311 -10.26 -9.76 -15.67
C TRP A 311 -10.15 -10.26 -17.12
N ALA A 312 -9.90 -11.55 -17.34
CA ALA A 312 -9.88 -12.18 -18.65
C ALA A 312 -11.27 -12.20 -19.33
N LYS A 313 -12.35 -12.29 -18.54
CA LYS A 313 -13.75 -12.19 -18.99
C LYS A 313 -14.23 -10.74 -19.21
N GLY A 314 -13.35 -9.75 -19.04
CA GLY A 314 -13.70 -8.32 -19.21
C GLY A 314 -14.39 -7.70 -17.98
N ASN A 315 -14.40 -8.37 -16.84
CA ASN A 315 -14.79 -7.80 -15.55
C ASN A 315 -13.58 -7.19 -14.84
N ARG A 316 -13.16 -5.99 -15.25
CA ARG A 316 -12.03 -5.28 -14.61
C ARG A 316 -12.53 -4.46 -13.43
N PHE A 317 -11.79 -4.49 -12.34
CA PHE A 317 -12.06 -3.72 -11.13
C PHE A 317 -10.74 -3.38 -10.42
N PRO A 318 -10.70 -2.24 -9.70
CA PRO A 318 -9.60 -1.90 -8.81
C PRO A 318 -9.37 -2.92 -7.70
N VAL A 319 -8.12 -3.02 -7.25
CA VAL A 319 -7.71 -3.92 -6.18
C VAL A 319 -7.01 -3.15 -5.07
N VAL A 320 -7.25 -3.59 -3.84
CA VAL A 320 -6.59 -3.12 -2.62
C VAL A 320 -6.01 -4.31 -1.86
N GLY A 321 -4.99 -4.06 -1.07
CA GLY A 321 -4.49 -4.98 -0.06
C GLY A 321 -4.71 -4.40 1.33
N ALA A 322 -5.10 -5.23 2.28
CA ALA A 322 -5.49 -4.77 3.61
C ALA A 322 -5.20 -5.84 4.67
N SER A 323 -4.77 -5.46 5.86
CA SER A 323 -4.36 -6.46 6.85
C SER A 323 -5.52 -7.24 7.45
N ASP A 324 -6.66 -6.59 7.68
CA ASP A 324 -7.72 -7.09 8.57
C ASP A 324 -7.11 -7.50 9.95
N SER A 325 -6.20 -6.66 10.43
CA SER A 325 -5.49 -6.88 11.68
C SER A 325 -6.38 -6.63 12.89
N HIS A 326 -6.34 -7.54 13.86
CA HIS A 326 -7.05 -7.43 15.14
C HIS A 326 -6.13 -7.08 16.33
N GLY A 327 -4.84 -6.90 16.06
CA GLY A 327 -3.83 -6.46 17.02
C GLY A 327 -2.54 -6.05 16.33
N SER A 328 -1.73 -5.22 16.99
CA SER A 328 -0.49 -4.65 16.44
C SER A 328 0.72 -4.82 17.37
N VAL A 329 0.52 -5.42 18.54
CA VAL A 329 1.55 -5.69 19.56
C VAL A 329 1.58 -7.18 19.94
N ILE A 330 2.79 -7.74 20.00
CA ILE A 330 3.01 -9.10 20.51
C ILE A 330 3.31 -8.98 22.01
N PHE A 331 2.50 -9.60 22.86
CA PHE A 331 2.78 -9.72 24.29
C PHE A 331 3.61 -10.99 24.56
N PRO A 332 4.87 -10.88 25.03
CA PRO A 332 5.79 -12.03 25.17
C PRO A 332 5.30 -13.11 26.14
N GLU A 333 4.56 -12.70 27.19
CA GLU A 333 4.08 -13.59 28.26
C GLU A 333 2.68 -14.19 27.95
N ASN A 334 2.02 -13.74 26.88
CA ASN A 334 0.68 -14.18 26.46
C ASN A 334 0.70 -14.94 25.13
N ARG A 335 1.46 -16.04 25.02
CA ARG A 335 1.26 -17.00 23.91
C ARG A 335 0.58 -18.27 24.42
N PRO A 336 -0.64 -18.63 23.95
CA PRO A 336 -1.68 -17.82 23.32
C PRO A 336 -2.78 -17.50 24.35
N SER A 337 -3.22 -16.24 24.44
CA SER A 337 -4.65 -16.05 24.65
C SER A 337 -5.31 -16.64 23.42
N VAL A 338 -5.94 -17.80 23.61
CA VAL A 338 -7.04 -18.26 22.76
C VAL A 338 -7.96 -17.06 22.62
N VAL A 339 -7.78 -16.27 21.56
CA VAL A 339 -8.87 -15.43 21.11
C VAL A 339 -9.88 -16.47 20.68
N ASN A 340 -10.90 -16.68 21.50
CA ASN A 340 -12.11 -17.37 21.08
C ASN A 340 -12.85 -16.50 20.05
N PHE A 341 -12.15 -16.02 19.03
CA PHE A 341 -12.77 -15.64 17.79
C PHE A 341 -12.84 -16.91 16.96
N ILE A 342 -14.04 -17.51 16.99
CA ILE A 342 -14.51 -18.36 15.90
C ILE A 342 -13.72 -19.68 15.76
N GLY A 343 -13.44 -20.37 16.88
CA GLY A 343 -13.19 -21.82 16.87
C GLY A 343 -11.91 -22.33 16.19
N LYS A 344 -10.89 -21.49 15.97
CA LYS A 344 -9.57 -21.93 15.51
C LYS A 344 -8.50 -21.76 16.61
N ASN A 345 -7.95 -22.88 17.06
CA ASN A 345 -6.69 -22.91 17.80
C ASN A 345 -5.54 -23.02 16.78
N SER A 346 -5.00 -21.90 16.32
CA SER A 346 -3.74 -21.94 15.57
C SER A 346 -2.56 -21.82 16.54
N VAL A 347 -1.66 -22.81 16.49
CA VAL A 347 -0.47 -22.89 17.36
C VAL A 347 0.65 -21.92 16.91
N SER A 348 0.42 -21.17 15.83
CA SER A 348 1.44 -20.36 15.15
C SER A 348 1.09 -18.87 14.99
N ALA A 349 -0.16 -18.46 15.20
CA ALA A 349 -0.54 -17.04 15.11
C ALA A 349 -0.16 -16.27 16.39
N ALA A 350 0.54 -15.15 16.23
CA ALA A 350 0.75 -14.16 17.27
C ALA A 350 -0.27 -13.01 17.15
N ASP A 351 -0.50 -12.29 18.25
CA ASP A 351 -1.50 -11.21 18.31
C ASP A 351 -1.28 -10.06 17.31
N ALA A 352 -0.04 -9.85 16.87
CA ALA A 352 0.31 -8.84 15.87
C ALA A 352 0.57 -9.45 14.47
N ASP A 353 0.22 -10.71 14.26
CA ASP A 353 0.19 -11.25 12.90
C ASP A 353 -0.91 -10.54 12.10
N LEU A 354 -0.79 -10.55 10.77
CA LEU A 354 -1.53 -9.68 9.83
C LEU A 354 -1.13 -8.20 9.85
N PHE A 355 -0.80 -7.62 11.01
CA PHE A 355 -0.48 -6.19 11.13
C PHE A 355 0.64 -5.75 10.18
N GLY A 356 0.26 -4.98 9.16
CA GLY A 356 1.12 -4.49 8.10
C GLY A 356 1.71 -5.57 7.17
N TRP A 357 1.17 -6.79 7.17
CA TRP A 357 1.54 -7.84 6.22
C TRP A 357 0.95 -7.56 4.85
N TYR A 358 -0.27 -7.06 4.81
CA TYR A 358 -0.97 -6.71 3.58
C TYR A 358 -1.27 -5.22 3.61
N PHE A 359 -1.11 -4.54 2.48
CA PHE A 359 -1.38 -3.12 2.38
C PHE A 359 -1.59 -2.70 0.93
N THR A 360 -2.07 -1.47 0.75
CA THR A 360 -2.25 -0.84 -0.55
C THR A 360 -1.15 0.18 -0.79
N VAL A 361 -0.63 0.26 -2.02
CA VAL A 361 0.12 1.43 -2.48
C VAL A 361 -0.70 2.14 -3.53
N VAL A 362 -1.00 3.42 -3.31
CA VAL A 362 -1.76 4.28 -4.22
C VAL A 362 -0.84 5.37 -4.77
N LEU A 363 -0.93 5.65 -6.07
CA LEU A 363 -0.27 6.79 -6.69
C LEU A 363 -1.27 7.93 -6.82
N GLY A 364 -1.02 9.05 -6.15
CA GLY A 364 -1.92 10.21 -6.15
C GLY A 364 -1.21 11.55 -6.13
N GLU A 365 -1.95 12.63 -6.40
CA GLU A 365 -1.41 14.00 -6.36
C GLU A 365 -1.10 14.44 -4.92
N ASN A 366 -1.89 13.95 -3.96
CA ASN A 366 -1.75 14.19 -2.54
C ASN A 366 -2.34 13.01 -1.74
N ASN A 367 -2.18 13.03 -0.43
CA ASN A 367 -2.60 11.95 0.45
C ASN A 367 -4.02 12.12 1.02
N SER A 368 -4.84 13.04 0.51
CA SER A 368 -6.20 13.24 1.05
C SER A 368 -7.12 12.05 0.76
N THR A 369 -8.13 11.82 1.61
CA THR A 369 -9.11 10.73 1.43
C THR A 369 -9.77 10.75 0.05
N GLY A 370 -10.23 11.91 -0.40
CA GLY A 370 -10.86 12.04 -1.72
C GLY A 370 -9.91 11.67 -2.86
N GLU A 371 -8.63 12.03 -2.75
CA GLU A 371 -7.62 11.69 -3.74
C GLU A 371 -7.30 10.20 -3.74
N VAL A 372 -7.09 9.60 -2.56
CA VAL A 372 -6.86 8.16 -2.41
C VAL A 372 -8.00 7.36 -3.03
N ILE A 373 -9.26 7.71 -2.71
CA ILE A 373 -10.44 7.06 -3.28
C ILE A 373 -10.47 7.20 -4.81
N ARG A 374 -10.24 8.42 -5.33
CA ARG A 374 -10.23 8.69 -6.78
C ARG A 374 -9.20 7.83 -7.50
N GLN A 375 -7.99 7.72 -6.95
CA GLN A 375 -6.88 7.01 -7.57
C GLN A 375 -7.04 5.49 -7.50
N ILE A 376 -7.60 4.96 -6.40
CA ILE A 376 -8.00 3.54 -6.34
C ILE A 376 -9.03 3.26 -7.44
N LYS A 377 -10.11 4.07 -7.54
CA LYS A 377 -11.13 3.91 -8.59
C LYS A 377 -10.56 3.99 -10.01
N ALA A 378 -9.53 4.80 -10.22
CA ALA A 378 -8.82 4.93 -11.50
C ALA A 378 -7.88 3.74 -11.81
N GLY A 379 -7.70 2.80 -10.87
CA GLY A 379 -6.77 1.68 -11.03
C GLY A 379 -5.31 2.05 -10.80
N ASN A 380 -5.03 3.19 -10.17
CA ASN A 380 -3.69 3.67 -9.80
C ASN A 380 -3.28 3.15 -8.41
N SER A 381 -3.66 1.92 -8.08
CA SER A 381 -3.31 1.22 -6.85
C SER A 381 -2.78 -0.17 -7.13
N VAL A 382 -2.01 -0.70 -6.18
CA VAL A 382 -1.61 -2.11 -6.13
C VAL A 382 -1.86 -2.67 -4.73
N ALA A 383 -2.25 -3.94 -4.67
CA ALA A 383 -2.29 -4.72 -3.45
C ALA A 383 -0.91 -5.33 -3.19
N VAL A 384 -0.42 -5.28 -1.96
CA VAL A 384 0.90 -5.80 -1.59
C VAL A 384 0.76 -6.79 -0.44
N GLU A 385 1.40 -7.95 -0.58
CA GLU A 385 1.68 -8.92 0.49
C GLU A 385 3.18 -8.83 0.82
N ALA A 386 3.52 -8.56 2.07
CA ALA A 386 4.89 -8.38 2.57
C ALA A 386 5.04 -9.03 3.95
N ILE A 387 4.69 -10.32 4.03
CA ILE A 387 4.79 -11.10 5.25
C ILE A 387 6.26 -11.13 5.73
N PRO A 388 6.55 -10.87 7.03
CA PRO A 388 7.91 -10.85 7.56
C PRO A 388 8.70 -12.13 7.23
N GLY A 389 9.93 -11.95 6.73
CA GLY A 389 10.81 -13.05 6.32
C GLY A 389 10.56 -13.58 4.89
N ASN A 390 9.53 -13.11 4.19
CA ASN A 390 9.24 -13.47 2.81
C ASN A 390 9.63 -12.34 1.83
N VAL A 391 9.69 -12.69 0.54
CA VAL A 391 9.76 -11.69 -0.54
C VAL A 391 8.38 -11.09 -0.74
N PRO A 392 8.25 -9.75 -0.87
CA PRO A 392 6.96 -9.14 -1.14
C PRO A 392 6.36 -9.56 -2.49
N HIS A 393 5.05 -9.79 -2.52
CA HIS A 393 4.28 -9.97 -3.75
C HIS A 393 3.38 -8.75 -3.99
N ILE A 394 3.26 -8.33 -5.25
CA ILE A 394 2.54 -7.12 -5.64
C ILE A 394 1.57 -7.46 -6.76
N PHE A 395 0.32 -7.05 -6.62
CA PHE A 395 -0.75 -7.32 -7.57
C PHE A 395 -1.42 -6.03 -8.05
N GLY A 396 -1.54 -5.90 -9.38
CA GLY A 396 -2.08 -4.74 -10.07
C GLY A 396 -1.66 -4.75 -11.55
N SER A 397 -1.68 -3.60 -12.22
CA SER A 397 -1.18 -3.52 -13.59
C SER A 397 0.34 -3.73 -13.64
N LEU A 398 0.84 -4.40 -14.68
CA LEU A 398 2.29 -4.66 -14.82
C LEU A 398 3.13 -3.38 -14.75
N ARG A 399 2.62 -2.27 -15.29
CA ARG A 399 3.24 -0.94 -15.23
C ARG A 399 3.47 -0.50 -13.78
N LEU A 400 2.41 -0.56 -12.96
CA LEU A 400 2.48 -0.21 -11.53
C LEU A 400 3.30 -1.21 -10.73
N VAL A 401 3.19 -2.51 -11.00
CA VAL A 401 3.96 -3.56 -10.31
C VAL A 401 5.47 -3.33 -10.47
N LYS A 402 5.95 -3.02 -11.68
CA LYS A 402 7.38 -2.70 -11.91
C LYS A 402 7.82 -1.49 -11.09
N TYR A 403 7.01 -0.44 -11.09
CA TYR A 403 7.35 0.81 -10.43
C TYR A 403 7.28 0.70 -8.89
N VAL A 404 6.21 0.13 -8.34
CA VAL A 404 6.07 -0.09 -6.89
C VAL A 404 7.12 -1.07 -6.37
N SER A 405 7.54 -2.07 -7.18
CA SER A 405 8.68 -2.93 -6.83
C SER A 405 9.96 -2.11 -6.60
N PHE A 406 10.23 -1.11 -7.42
CA PHE A 406 11.35 -0.18 -7.23
C PHE A 406 11.15 0.67 -5.96
N LEU A 407 9.95 1.21 -5.73
CA LEU A 407 9.66 2.06 -4.57
C LEU A 407 9.79 1.30 -3.23
N LEU A 408 9.36 0.03 -3.18
CA LEU A 408 9.52 -0.82 -1.98
C LEU A 408 10.99 -1.08 -1.63
N ARG A 409 11.90 -1.03 -2.62
CA ARG A 409 13.34 -1.17 -2.40
C ARG A 409 14.04 0.16 -2.09
N GLU A 410 13.66 1.22 -2.79
CA GLU A 410 14.46 2.45 -2.86
C GLU A 410 13.84 3.64 -2.09
N LEU A 411 12.52 3.72 -1.95
CA LEU A 411 11.84 4.85 -1.30
C LEU A 411 11.34 4.50 0.10
N PHE A 412 10.45 3.52 0.22
CA PHE A 412 9.77 3.21 1.50
C PHE A 412 10.75 2.88 2.65
N PRO A 413 11.85 2.13 2.44
CA PRO A 413 12.82 1.91 3.50
C PRO A 413 13.48 3.19 4.01
N VAL A 414 13.67 4.20 3.15
CA VAL A 414 14.25 5.49 3.53
C VAL A 414 13.27 6.30 4.38
N LEU A 415 11.99 6.28 4.02
CA LEU A 415 10.95 6.98 4.78
C LEU A 415 10.65 6.31 6.12
N SER A 416 10.86 4.99 6.23
CA SER A 416 10.51 4.18 7.42
C SER A 416 11.00 4.75 8.75
N SER A 417 12.21 5.32 8.80
CA SER A 417 12.76 5.89 10.02
C SER A 417 12.08 7.19 10.46
N LEU A 418 11.58 7.99 9.50
CA LEU A 418 10.84 9.22 9.78
C LEU A 418 9.44 8.90 10.30
N TYR A 419 8.78 7.95 9.65
CA TYR A 419 7.48 7.44 10.09
C TYR A 419 7.54 6.81 11.48
N ARG A 420 8.54 5.96 11.73
CA ARG A 420 8.73 5.32 13.03
C ARG A 420 8.87 6.34 14.15
N ALA A 421 9.70 7.36 13.98
CA ALA A 421 9.85 8.42 14.98
C ALA A 421 8.52 9.16 15.23
N GLN A 422 7.73 9.44 14.19
CA GLN A 422 6.45 10.12 14.34
C GLN A 422 5.42 9.22 15.05
N GLY A 423 5.30 7.95 14.66
CA GLY A 423 4.39 6.99 15.29
C GLY A 423 4.75 6.68 16.75
N GLU A 424 6.04 6.48 17.07
CA GLU A 424 6.52 6.35 18.45
C GLU A 424 6.14 7.59 19.29
N THR A 425 6.27 8.79 18.71
CA THR A 425 5.90 10.04 19.39
C THR A 425 4.37 10.17 19.55
N MET A 426 3.57 9.70 18.58
CA MET A 426 2.11 9.60 18.73
C MET A 426 1.76 8.70 19.92
N ILE A 427 2.39 7.53 20.05
CA ILE A 427 2.15 6.62 21.17
C ILE A 427 2.50 7.27 22.51
N SER A 428 3.65 7.96 22.59
CA SER A 428 4.04 8.74 23.78
C SER A 428 3.01 9.82 24.13
N LEU A 429 2.49 10.56 23.15
CA LEU A 429 1.47 11.59 23.40
C LEU A 429 0.17 10.96 23.92
N LEU A 430 -0.26 9.84 23.33
CA LEU A 430 -1.44 9.11 23.76
C LEU A 430 -1.28 8.55 25.19
N ALA A 431 -0.05 8.21 25.59
CA ALA A 431 0.30 7.77 26.94
C ALA A 431 0.39 8.92 27.96
N GLY A 432 0.22 10.18 27.54
CA GLY A 432 0.22 11.35 28.42
C GLY A 432 1.58 12.05 28.59
N GLU A 433 2.56 11.78 27.73
CA GLU A 433 3.83 12.52 27.75
C GLU A 433 3.65 13.95 27.19
N GLU A 434 3.71 14.96 28.07
CA GLU A 434 3.46 16.37 27.71
C GLU A 434 4.37 16.89 26.59
N GLU A 435 5.65 16.51 26.58
CA GLU A 435 6.63 16.96 25.59
C GLU A 435 6.40 16.36 24.19
N ALA A 436 5.61 15.29 24.07
CA ALA A 436 5.41 14.59 22.81
C ALA A 436 4.69 15.46 21.76
N ALA A 437 3.81 16.37 22.19
CA ALA A 437 3.13 17.29 21.28
C ALA A 437 4.11 18.24 20.56
N GLU A 438 5.08 18.80 21.27
CA GLU A 438 6.12 19.64 20.66
C GLU A 438 7.05 18.82 19.76
N ARG A 439 7.37 17.57 20.15
CA ARG A 439 8.14 16.66 19.30
C ARG A 439 7.41 16.34 17.99
N LEU A 440 6.09 16.13 18.00
CA LEU A 440 5.30 15.91 16.77
C LEU A 440 5.38 17.10 15.82
N LYS A 441 5.31 18.34 16.33
CA LYS A 441 5.46 19.55 15.51
C LYS A 441 6.80 19.59 14.79
N LEU A 442 7.89 19.17 15.45
CA LEU A 442 9.23 19.10 14.85
C LEU A 442 9.38 17.97 13.81
N LEU A 443 8.56 16.93 13.89
CA LEU A 443 8.59 15.79 12.97
C LEU A 443 7.70 16.00 11.74
N SER A 444 6.66 16.82 11.85
CA SER A 444 5.68 17.10 10.78
C SER A 444 6.34 17.54 9.47
N GLY A 445 5.87 16.99 8.35
CA GLY A 445 6.30 17.37 7.00
C GLY A 445 7.67 16.85 6.58
N ARG A 446 8.43 16.21 7.48
CA ARG A 446 9.75 15.62 7.14
C ARG A 446 9.64 14.50 6.13
N VAL A 447 8.56 13.71 6.19
CA VAL A 447 8.25 12.65 5.23
C VAL A 447 8.03 13.26 3.84
N ASP A 448 7.20 14.28 3.74
CA ASP A 448 6.87 14.95 2.48
C ASP A 448 8.11 15.60 1.86
N LEU A 449 8.90 16.31 2.66
CA LEU A 449 10.17 16.87 2.20
C LEU A 449 11.12 15.79 1.67
N ARG A 450 11.23 14.65 2.39
CA ARG A 450 12.10 13.54 1.95
C ARG A 450 11.60 12.92 0.65
N ARG A 451 10.28 12.78 0.51
CA ARG A 451 9.61 12.30 -0.71
C ARG A 451 9.85 13.27 -1.87
N GLU A 452 9.62 14.57 -1.70
CA GLU A 452 9.86 15.55 -2.77
C GLU A 452 11.32 15.59 -3.21
N LYS A 453 12.27 15.48 -2.28
CA LYS A 453 13.70 15.38 -2.62
C LYS A 453 13.97 14.16 -3.51
N PHE A 454 13.33 13.01 -3.24
CA PHE A 454 13.48 11.79 -4.04
C PHE A 454 13.02 11.96 -5.51
N PHE A 455 11.95 12.72 -5.74
CA PHE A 455 11.34 12.91 -7.07
C PHE A 455 11.89 14.11 -7.85
N THR A 456 12.21 15.21 -7.16
CA THR A 456 12.58 16.48 -7.81
C THR A 456 14.05 16.85 -7.64
N GLY A 457 14.69 16.27 -6.63
CA GLY A 457 16.02 16.65 -6.18
C GLY A 457 16.14 18.03 -5.55
N ARG A 458 15.01 18.69 -5.29
CA ARG A 458 14.92 19.99 -4.62
C ARG A 458 14.48 19.85 -3.18
#